data_AF-A0A1F8VHJ0-F1
#
_entry.id   AF-A0A1F8VHJ0-F1
#
_cell.length_a   1.000
_cell.length_b   1.000
_cell.length_c   1.000
_cell.angle_alpha   90.00
_cell.angle_beta   90.00
_cell.angle_gamma   90.00
#
_symmetry.space_group_name_H-M   'P 1'
#
loop_
_entity.id
_entity.type
_entity.pdbx_description
1 polymer ?
#
loop_
_entity_poly.entity_id
_entity_poly.type
_entity_poly.pdbx_seq_one_letter_code
_entity_poly.pdbx_strand_id
1 'polypeptide(L)'
;MMGGYGGGIGPGMMGGYGQGGYGYGMGPGMMGGYAGRGDYWGLDLSADQRKKIDQIQEETAKAHWQLMGNMQQQGFHMNNMFGPGGLDETEARKAFNTMVDAQKEMFESSLKARKRIDAILTNEQKEQLRRKWGR
;
A
#
# COMPACT_ATOMS: atom_id res chain seq x y z
N MET A 1 48.44 -31.76 -13.97
CA MET A 1 48.16 -31.20 -12.63
C MET A 1 47.04 -30.17 -12.76
N MET A 2 46.02 -30.24 -11.89
CA MET A 2 44.70 -29.53 -11.87
C MET A 2 43.77 -29.86 -13.06
N GLY A 3 42.63 -30.56 -12.97
CA GLY A 3 41.55 -30.60 -11.94
C GLY A 3 40.53 -29.50 -12.25
N GLY A 4 39.23 -29.68 -12.52
CA GLY A 4 38.28 -30.77 -12.43
C GLY A 4 36.90 -30.17 -12.06
N TYR A 5 35.80 -30.65 -12.67
CA TYR A 5 34.37 -30.43 -12.32
C TYR A 5 33.78 -29.03 -12.61
N GLY A 6 32.60 -28.85 -13.22
CA GLY A 6 31.53 -29.74 -13.67
C GLY A 6 30.39 -28.85 -14.21
N GLY A 7 29.71 -29.29 -15.26
CA GLY A 7 28.63 -28.54 -15.91
C GLY A 7 27.32 -28.47 -15.11
N GLY A 8 26.51 -27.47 -15.42
CA GLY A 8 25.11 -27.37 -14.99
C GLY A 8 24.35 -26.27 -15.74
N ILE A 9 23.43 -26.67 -16.62
CA ILE A 9 22.06 -26.12 -16.82
C ILE A 9 21.98 -24.58 -16.99
N GLY A 10 21.63 -23.93 -18.11
CA GLY A 10 20.97 -24.24 -19.39
C GLY A 10 20.47 -22.88 -19.94
N PRO A 11 20.26 -22.70 -21.27
CA PRO A 11 19.81 -21.43 -21.83
C PRO A 11 18.27 -21.34 -21.81
N GLY A 12 17.71 -20.42 -21.02
CA GLY A 12 16.28 -20.09 -21.08
C GLY A 12 15.67 -19.67 -19.73
N MET A 13 14.72 -18.72 -19.79
CA MET A 13 13.83 -18.23 -18.73
C MET A 13 14.33 -17.12 -17.80
N MET A 14 14.41 -15.89 -18.35
CA MET A 14 13.55 -14.81 -17.83
C MET A 14 13.30 -13.79 -18.95
N GLY A 15 12.49 -14.24 -19.93
CA GLY A 15 11.95 -13.43 -21.01
C GLY A 15 11.04 -12.33 -20.46
N GLY A 16 11.12 -11.16 -21.09
CA GLY A 16 10.57 -9.93 -20.57
C GLY A 16 9.09 -9.69 -20.78
N TYR A 17 8.68 -8.55 -20.23
CA TYR A 17 7.52 -7.71 -20.56
C TYR A 17 7.93 -6.31 -20.08
N GLY A 18 7.88 -5.22 -20.83
CA GLY A 18 7.38 -4.95 -22.15
C GLY A 18 7.45 -3.42 -22.29
N GLN A 19 8.00 -2.95 -23.40
CA GLN A 19 7.80 -1.61 -23.89
C GLN A 19 6.30 -1.36 -24.02
N GLY A 20 5.77 -0.35 -23.34
CA GLY A 20 4.35 -0.06 -23.43
C GLY A 20 3.90 1.11 -22.59
N GLY A 21 4.36 2.32 -22.93
CA GLY A 21 3.66 3.59 -22.70
C GLY A 21 3.07 3.82 -21.30
N TYR A 22 2.19 4.82 -21.22
CA TYR A 22 1.47 5.21 -20.00
C TYR A 22 2.35 5.89 -18.97
N GLY A 23 2.35 7.22 -19.08
CA GLY A 23 2.83 8.12 -18.05
C GLY A 23 2.35 7.67 -16.68
N TYR A 24 3.24 7.81 -15.70
CA TYR A 24 3.00 7.54 -14.30
C TYR A 24 1.93 8.50 -13.77
N GLY A 25 0.68 8.19 -14.12
CA GLY A 25 -0.49 8.64 -13.42
C GLY A 25 -0.41 8.03 -12.03
N MET A 26 0.15 8.79 -11.10
CA MET A 26 -0.20 8.71 -9.69
C MET A 26 -1.67 9.15 -9.53
N GLY A 27 -2.57 8.39 -10.15
CA GLY A 27 -4.00 8.58 -10.07
C GLY A 27 -4.54 7.91 -8.80
N PRO A 28 -5.72 8.31 -8.31
CA PRO A 28 -6.25 7.93 -6.99
C PRO A 28 -6.50 6.44 -6.73
N GLY A 29 -6.09 5.53 -7.62
CA GLY A 29 -6.34 4.09 -7.54
C GLY A 29 -5.11 3.19 -7.32
N MET A 30 -3.88 3.73 -7.33
CA MET A 30 -2.66 2.89 -7.20
C MET A 30 -2.20 2.60 -5.77
N MET A 31 -2.89 3.12 -4.75
CA MET A 31 -2.76 2.66 -3.35
C MET A 31 -3.59 1.38 -3.11
N GLY A 32 -3.46 0.40 -4.02
CA GLY A 32 -4.22 -0.85 -4.04
C GLY A 32 -3.81 -1.89 -2.97
N GLY A 33 -3.24 -1.45 -1.85
CA GLY A 33 -2.71 -2.32 -0.79
C GLY A 33 -3.32 -2.12 0.60
N TYR A 34 -4.03 -1.03 0.86
CA TYR A 34 -4.63 -0.74 2.16
C TYR A 34 -6.15 -0.77 2.04
N ALA A 35 -6.75 -1.88 2.46
CA ALA A 35 -8.20 -2.14 2.38
C ALA A 35 -8.79 -1.69 1.04
N GLY A 36 -8.10 -2.09 -0.04
CA GLY A 36 -8.40 -1.62 -1.38
C GLY A 36 -9.83 -1.96 -1.75
N ARG A 37 -10.46 -1.08 -2.54
CA ARG A 37 -11.79 -1.24 -3.14
C ARG A 37 -12.22 -2.71 -3.27
N GLY A 38 -11.32 -3.55 -3.81
CA GLY A 38 -11.37 -5.02 -4.03
C GLY A 38 -11.86 -5.92 -2.90
N ASP A 39 -11.66 -5.58 -1.63
CA ASP A 39 -11.94 -6.49 -0.52
C ASP A 39 -13.43 -6.83 -0.38
N TYR A 40 -14.28 -5.84 -0.67
CA TYR A 40 -15.74 -5.95 -0.63
C TYR A 40 -16.34 -6.32 -1.99
N TRP A 41 -15.53 -6.42 -3.05
CA TRP A 41 -16.01 -6.92 -4.34
C TRP A 41 -16.33 -8.41 -4.21
N GLY A 42 -17.56 -8.76 -4.60
CA GLY A 42 -18.14 -10.08 -4.44
C GLY A 42 -19.20 -10.19 -3.35
N LEU A 43 -19.39 -9.15 -2.52
CA LEU A 43 -20.57 -9.05 -1.67
C LEU A 43 -21.77 -8.54 -2.48
N ASP A 44 -22.94 -9.12 -2.23
CA ASP A 44 -24.20 -8.60 -2.76
C ASP A 44 -24.63 -7.37 -1.93
N LEU A 45 -24.01 -6.23 -2.24
CA LEU A 45 -24.27 -4.95 -1.59
C LEU A 45 -25.50 -4.28 -2.20
N SER A 46 -26.26 -3.53 -1.41
CA SER A 46 -27.26 -2.61 -1.96
C SER A 46 -26.60 -1.37 -2.59
N ALA A 47 -27.36 -0.60 -3.38
CA ALA A 47 -26.87 0.65 -3.96
C ALA A 47 -26.42 1.64 -2.87
N ASP A 48 -27.19 1.73 -1.77
CA ASP A 48 -26.87 2.60 -0.64
C ASP A 48 -25.63 2.13 0.13
N GLN A 49 -25.47 0.81 0.31
CA GLN A 49 -24.28 0.25 0.94
C GLN A 49 -23.04 0.56 0.11
N ARG A 50 -23.09 0.33 -1.22
CA ARG A 50 -22.00 0.68 -2.14
C ARG A 50 -21.61 2.15 -2.02
N LYS A 51 -22.59 3.05 -2.08
CA LYS A 51 -22.34 4.50 -1.98
C LYS A 51 -21.63 4.88 -0.67
N LYS A 52 -22.08 4.33 0.46
CA LYS A 52 -21.47 4.61 1.77
C LYS A 52 -20.05 4.05 1.89
N ILE A 53 -19.82 2.84 1.37
CA ILE A 53 -18.50 2.20 1.36
C ILE A 53 -17.54 3.00 0.48
N ASP A 54 -17.97 3.39 -0.72
CA ASP A 54 -17.17 4.19 -1.65
C ASP A 54 -16.76 5.52 -0.99
N GLN A 55 -17.69 6.19 -0.31
CA GLN A 55 -17.39 7.43 0.42
C GLN A 55 -16.35 7.22 1.54
N ILE A 56 -16.47 6.14 2.33
CA ILE A 56 -15.50 5.83 3.40
C ILE A 56 -14.12 5.57 2.79
N GLN A 57 -14.06 4.83 1.68
CA GLN A 57 -12.80 4.53 0.99
C GLN A 57 -12.18 5.79 0.41
N GLU A 58 -12.97 6.69 -0.18
CA GLU A 58 -12.48 7.98 -0.71
C GLU A 58 -11.92 8.88 0.41
N GLU A 59 -12.65 9.01 1.52
CA GLU A 59 -12.20 9.77 2.70
C GLU A 59 -10.86 9.21 3.24
N THR A 60 -10.76 7.88 3.32
CA THR A 60 -9.55 7.19 3.82
C THR A 60 -8.38 7.36 2.86
N ALA A 61 -8.62 7.16 1.56
CA ALA A 61 -7.60 7.34 0.53
C ALA A 61 -7.07 8.77 0.54
N LYS A 62 -7.95 9.78 0.61
CA LYS A 62 -7.56 11.19 0.68
C LYS A 62 -6.66 11.49 1.87
N ALA A 63 -7.00 10.95 3.05
CA ALA A 63 -6.16 11.09 4.25
C ALA A 63 -4.79 10.43 4.06
N HIS A 64 -4.74 9.22 3.51
CA HIS A 64 -3.47 8.53 3.22
C HIS A 64 -2.62 9.28 2.20
N TRP A 65 -3.22 9.83 1.14
CA TRP A 65 -2.50 10.64 0.16
C TRP A 65 -1.85 11.87 0.79
N GLN A 66 -2.53 12.55 1.71
CA GLN A 66 -1.96 13.69 2.44
C GLN A 66 -0.79 13.26 3.33
N LEU A 67 -0.93 12.16 4.07
CA LEU A 67 0.15 11.62 4.91
C LEU A 67 1.37 11.22 4.08
N MET A 68 1.15 10.55 2.96
CA MET A 68 2.23 10.16 2.04
C MET A 68 2.89 11.35 1.37
N GLY A 69 2.13 12.39 1.01
CA GLY A 69 2.69 13.65 0.52
C GLY A 69 3.64 14.29 1.52
N ASN A 70 3.26 14.30 2.81
CA ASN A 70 4.11 14.78 3.90
C ASN A 70 5.37 13.90 4.07
N MET A 71 5.21 12.57 4.01
CA MET A 71 6.35 11.63 4.07
C MET A 71 7.31 11.80 2.89
N GLN A 72 6.81 12.05 1.67
CA GLN A 72 7.64 12.24 0.50
C GLN A 72 8.52 13.48 0.62
N GLN A 73 7.99 14.58 1.18
CA GLN A 73 8.77 15.77 1.52
C GLN A 73 9.89 15.45 2.52
N GLN A 74 9.61 14.62 3.54
CA GLN A 74 10.62 14.15 4.49
C GLN A 74 11.63 13.16 3.88
N GLY A 75 11.22 12.34 2.91
CA GLY A 75 12.10 11.43 2.17
C GLY A 75 13.14 12.14 1.29
N PHE A 76 12.82 13.33 0.77
CA PHE A 76 13.83 14.20 0.13
C PHE A 76 14.89 14.66 1.13
N HIS A 77 14.51 14.98 2.37
CA HIS A 77 15.48 15.31 3.41
C HIS A 77 16.40 14.12 3.74
N MET A 78 15.88 12.89 3.79
CA MET A 78 16.72 11.70 4.01
C MET A 78 17.66 11.39 2.83
N ASN A 79 17.23 11.54 1.57
CA ASN A 79 18.14 11.37 0.42
C ASN A 79 19.31 12.36 0.46
N ASN A 80 19.05 13.59 0.93
CA ASN A 80 20.11 14.57 1.13
C ASN A 80 21.02 14.26 2.33
N MET A 81 20.56 13.48 3.33
CA MET A 81 21.38 13.05 4.48
C MET A 81 22.40 11.96 4.14
N PHE A 82 22.15 11.15 3.11
CA PHE A 82 23.09 10.13 2.62
C PHE A 82 23.92 10.61 1.41
N GLY A 83 23.85 11.90 1.09
CA GLY A 83 24.65 12.56 0.05
C GLY A 83 26.10 12.81 0.49
N PRO A 84 26.90 13.58 -0.27
CA PRO A 84 28.33 13.82 0.01
C PRO A 84 28.62 14.65 1.29
N GLY A 85 27.63 14.94 2.13
CA GLY A 85 27.79 15.50 3.46
C GLY A 85 27.71 14.40 4.53
N GLY A 86 28.44 14.54 5.64
CA GLY A 86 28.35 13.57 6.74
C GLY A 86 26.92 13.40 7.26
N LEU A 87 26.60 12.19 7.74
CA LEU A 87 25.29 11.85 8.28
C LEU A 87 24.96 12.68 9.54
N ASP A 88 23.91 13.50 9.47
CA ASP A 88 23.29 14.08 10.67
C ASP A 88 22.37 13.04 11.31
N GLU A 89 22.89 12.34 12.33
CA GLU A 89 22.14 11.29 13.03
C GLU A 89 20.86 11.81 13.71
N THR A 90 20.82 13.07 14.12
CA THR A 90 19.67 13.65 14.83
C THR A 90 18.52 13.89 13.87
N GLU A 91 18.80 14.53 12.74
CA GLU A 91 17.79 14.73 11.70
C GLU A 91 17.36 13.39 11.06
N ALA A 92 18.27 12.42 10.92
CA ALA A 92 17.92 11.08 10.44
C ALA A 92 16.91 10.37 11.35
N ARG A 93 17.14 10.39 12.68
CA ARG A 93 16.21 9.79 13.66
C ARG A 93 14.86 10.51 13.68
N LYS A 94 14.86 11.83 13.54
CA LYS A 94 13.63 12.63 13.51
C LYS A 94 12.79 12.37 12.25
N ALA A 95 13.44 12.27 11.09
CA ALA A 95 12.77 11.89 9.84
C ALA A 95 12.19 10.47 9.95
N PHE A 96 12.96 9.52 10.50
CA PHE A 96 12.47 8.17 10.76
C PHE A 96 11.24 8.14 11.67
N ASN A 97 11.28 8.85 12.81
CA ASN A 97 10.13 8.90 13.73
C ASN A 97 8.88 9.48 13.06
N THR A 98 9.04 10.53 12.25
CA THR A 98 7.94 11.13 11.50
C THR A 98 7.32 10.14 10.51
N MET A 99 8.15 9.31 9.85
CA MET A 99 7.65 8.25 8.98
C MET A 99 6.87 7.17 9.74
N VAL A 100 7.38 6.75 10.91
CA VAL A 100 6.71 5.76 11.77
C VAL A 100 5.36 6.29 12.26
N ASP A 101 5.29 7.55 12.68
CA ASP A 101 4.05 8.19 13.12
C ASP A 101 3.03 8.25 11.97
N ALA A 102 3.45 8.65 10.77
CA ALA A 102 2.57 8.66 9.60
C ALA A 102 2.07 7.26 9.23
N GLN A 103 2.93 6.23 9.30
CA GLN A 103 2.51 4.84 9.09
C GLN A 103 1.49 4.39 10.13
N LYS A 104 1.67 4.76 11.40
CA LYS A 104 0.72 4.48 12.47
C LYS A 104 -0.63 5.15 12.21
N GLU A 105 -0.64 6.42 11.78
CA GLU A 105 -1.88 7.12 11.44
C GLU A 105 -2.61 6.49 10.24
N MET A 106 -1.87 6.01 9.23
CA MET A 106 -2.46 5.26 8.11
C MET A 106 -3.08 3.94 8.58
N PHE A 107 -2.44 3.22 9.51
CA PHE A 107 -3.00 2.01 10.09
C PHE A 107 -4.27 2.27 10.89
N GLU A 108 -4.24 3.25 11.78
CA GLU A 108 -5.40 3.62 12.61
C GLU A 108 -6.60 4.10 11.76
N SER A 109 -6.35 4.88 10.72
CA SER A 109 -7.40 5.29 9.78
C SER A 109 -7.99 4.10 9.00
N SER A 110 -7.16 3.12 8.62
CA SER A 110 -7.63 1.87 8.00
C SER A 110 -8.53 1.07 8.94
N LEU A 111 -8.16 0.95 10.23
CA LEU A 111 -9.00 0.30 11.25
C LEU A 111 -10.34 1.01 11.44
N LYS A 112 -10.33 2.35 11.48
CA LYS A 112 -11.55 3.16 11.58
C LYS A 112 -12.45 2.98 10.36
N ALA A 113 -11.89 3.02 9.16
CA ALA A 113 -12.61 2.78 7.91
C ALA A 113 -13.26 1.40 7.93
N ARG A 114 -12.50 0.37 8.32
CA ARG A 114 -13.00 -1.00 8.43
C ARG A 114 -14.17 -1.12 9.40
N LYS A 115 -14.07 -0.54 10.60
CA LYS A 115 -15.17 -0.52 11.58
C LYS A 115 -16.42 0.16 11.03
N ARG A 116 -16.27 1.28 10.31
CA ARG A 116 -17.39 2.00 9.67
C ARG A 116 -18.04 1.16 8.57
N ILE A 117 -17.25 0.46 7.77
CA ILE A 117 -17.78 -0.45 6.73
C ILE A 117 -18.49 -1.64 7.36
N ASP A 118 -17.90 -2.28 8.37
CA ASP A 118 -18.54 -3.40 9.07
C ASP A 118 -19.89 -2.94 9.67
N ALA A 119 -20.03 -1.71 10.15
CA ALA A 119 -21.33 -1.19 10.64
C ALA A 119 -22.41 -1.06 9.53
N ILE A 120 -22.03 -0.98 8.26
CA ILE A 120 -22.95 -0.87 7.11
C ILE A 120 -23.42 -2.25 6.62
N LEU A 121 -22.62 -3.29 6.85
CA LEU A 121 -22.88 -4.64 6.34
C LEU A 121 -23.86 -5.41 7.24
N THR A 122 -24.67 -6.26 6.59
CA THR A 122 -25.51 -7.24 7.30
C THR A 122 -24.65 -8.34 7.93
N ASN A 123 -25.26 -9.14 8.80
CA ASN A 123 -24.57 -10.27 9.43
C ASN A 123 -24.14 -11.32 8.40
N GLU A 124 -24.95 -11.56 7.39
CA GLU A 124 -24.68 -12.50 6.29
C GLU A 124 -23.49 -12.02 5.45
N GLN A 125 -23.45 -10.73 5.11
CA GLN A 125 -22.35 -10.11 4.35
C GLN A 125 -21.03 -10.14 5.14
N LYS A 126 -21.09 -9.89 6.47
CA LYS A 126 -19.92 -10.03 7.36
C LYS A 126 -19.39 -11.46 7.40
N GLU A 127 -20.28 -12.43 7.46
CA GLU A 127 -19.92 -13.84 7.48
C GLU A 127 -19.29 -14.29 6.15
N GLN A 128 -19.82 -13.81 5.01
CA GLN A 128 -19.19 -14.00 3.70
C GLN A 128 -17.76 -13.43 3.66
N LEU A 129 -17.53 -12.24 4.20
CA LEU A 129 -16.18 -11.66 4.30
C LEU A 129 -15.25 -12.50 5.17
N ARG A 130 -15.70 -12.93 6.36
CA ARG A 130 -14.88 -13.77 7.26
C ARG A 130 -14.43 -15.05 6.57
N ARG A 131 -15.31 -15.70 5.80
CA ARG A 131 -14.96 -16.89 5.02
C ARG A 131 -13.99 -16.60 3.88
N LYS A 132 -14.09 -15.42 3.26
CA LYS A 132 -13.16 -14.99 2.19
C LYS A 132 -11.74 -14.76 2.74
N TRP A 133 -11.61 -14.21 3.95
CA TRP A 133 -10.32 -13.90 4.57
C TRP A 133 -9.74 -15.01 5.46
N GLY A 134 -10.55 -15.96 5.91
CA GLY A 134 -10.11 -17.11 6.70
C GLY A 134 -9.63 -18.30 5.87
N ARG A 135 -9.36 -18.11 4.58
CA ARG A 135 -8.79 -19.13 3.67
C ARG A 135 -7.32 -18.86 3.41
#